data_AF-A0A1W1E953-F1
#
_entry.id   AF-A0A1W1E953-F1
#
_cell.length_a   1.000
_cell.length_b   1.000
_cell.length_c   1.000
_cell.angle_alpha   90.00
_cell.angle_beta   90.00
_cell.angle_gamma   90.00
#
_symmetry.space_group_name_H-M   'P 1'
#
loop_
_entity.id
_entity.type
_entity.pdbx_description
1 polymer ?
#
loop_
_entity_poly.entity_id
_entity_poly.type
_entity_poly.pdbx_seq_one_letter_code
_entity_poly.pdbx_strand_id
1 'polypeptide(L)'
;MSSSLEKLKALTSKLEEKLEQKQGKTATPAAQTTATKQTTKTPKKPATAESVSSPDTAPLNTAPKTQPKPIKKAEPENVRQENIDRVKALYEKLKIFEKSPDFDNIFYYKAMNLSGIGLKEEDFAQVREGKYIQIIAITYEPDKNGKKKAKNISLGYFGKAETLDEKLKNEIIEFVLRWRYEKAFQNVEHYKALIEKIDIPTNTLF
;
A
#
# COMPACT_ATOMS: atom_id res chain seq x y z
N MET A 1 -25.49 -12.18 40.16
CA MET A 1 -24.67 -12.40 38.95
C MET A 1 -25.59 -12.42 37.74
N SER A 2 -25.72 -11.30 37.00
CA SER A 2 -26.63 -11.26 35.85
C SER A 2 -26.13 -12.10 34.67
N SER A 3 -27.03 -12.92 34.11
CA SER A 3 -26.72 -13.89 33.07
C SER A 3 -26.37 -13.22 31.75
N SER A 4 -25.52 -13.85 30.94
CA SER A 4 -25.21 -13.37 29.58
C SER A 4 -26.48 -13.25 28.70
N LEU A 5 -27.49 -14.09 28.98
CA LEU A 5 -28.78 -14.11 28.30
C LEU A 5 -29.61 -12.83 28.58
N GLU A 6 -29.51 -12.26 29.78
CA GLU A 6 -30.15 -10.99 30.13
C GLU A 6 -29.52 -9.82 29.36
N LYS A 7 -28.18 -9.83 29.22
CA LYS A 7 -27.42 -8.84 28.46
C LYS A 7 -27.76 -8.89 26.97
N LEU A 8 -27.92 -10.09 26.41
CA LEU A 8 -28.35 -10.27 25.01
C LEU A 8 -29.76 -9.71 24.78
N LYS A 9 -30.73 -10.04 25.65
CA LYS A 9 -32.10 -9.48 25.57
C LYS A 9 -32.13 -7.96 25.66
N ALA A 10 -31.35 -7.39 26.58
CA ALA A 10 -31.22 -5.93 26.71
C ALA A 10 -30.58 -5.26 25.48
N LEU A 11 -29.70 -5.97 24.76
CA LEU A 11 -29.11 -5.48 23.51
C LEU A 11 -30.09 -5.56 22.32
N THR A 12 -30.92 -6.61 22.23
CA THR A 12 -31.91 -6.74 21.14
C THR A 12 -33.01 -5.69 21.24
N SER A 13 -33.64 -5.51 22.41
CA SER A 13 -34.69 -4.49 22.57
C SER A 13 -34.18 -3.07 22.32
N LYS A 14 -32.90 -2.79 22.66
CA LYS A 14 -32.24 -1.50 22.42
C LYS A 14 -31.76 -1.29 20.98
N LEU A 15 -31.83 -2.31 20.13
CA LEU A 15 -31.68 -2.17 18.67
C LEU A 15 -33.03 -1.93 18.00
N GLU A 16 -34.08 -2.58 18.47
CA GLU A 16 -35.46 -2.48 17.96
C GLU A 16 -36.04 -1.07 18.16
N GLU A 17 -36.02 -0.55 19.39
CA GLU A 17 -36.38 0.84 19.74
C GLU A 17 -35.63 1.88 18.86
N LYS A 18 -34.38 1.55 18.51
CA LYS A 18 -33.47 2.42 17.75
C LYS A 18 -33.66 2.33 16.22
N LEU A 19 -34.41 1.34 15.75
CA LEU A 19 -34.88 1.24 14.36
C LEU A 19 -36.18 2.03 14.18
N GLU A 20 -37.13 1.91 15.12
CA GLU A 20 -38.38 2.69 15.12
C GLU A 20 -38.11 4.21 15.17
N GLN A 21 -37.26 4.65 16.10
CA GLN A 21 -36.82 6.05 16.21
C GLN A 21 -36.14 6.60 14.93
N LYS A 22 -35.71 5.71 14.01
CA LYS A 22 -35.02 6.07 12.76
C LYS A 22 -35.94 6.22 11.55
N GLN A 23 -37.16 5.69 11.58
CA GLN A 23 -38.08 5.78 10.43
C GLN A 23 -39.00 7.03 10.49
N GLY A 24 -39.17 7.64 11.67
CA GLY A 24 -40.20 8.67 11.90
C GLY A 24 -39.83 10.15 11.65
N LYS A 25 -38.63 10.52 11.19
CA LYS A 25 -38.20 11.94 11.10
C LYS A 25 -37.40 12.33 9.85
N THR A 26 -38.12 12.81 8.83
CA THR A 26 -37.61 13.64 7.73
C THR A 26 -37.69 15.13 8.09
N ALA A 27 -36.55 15.80 8.36
CA ALA A 27 -36.37 17.26 8.25
C ALA A 27 -34.91 17.69 8.53
N THR A 28 -34.46 18.75 7.86
CA THR A 28 -33.23 19.53 8.08
C THR A 28 -33.55 20.87 8.78
N PRO A 29 -32.57 21.73 9.21
CA PRO A 29 -31.12 21.56 9.43
C PRO A 29 -30.59 22.17 10.77
N ALA A 30 -29.24 22.20 10.93
CA ALA A 30 -28.40 23.26 11.55
C ALA A 30 -27.68 23.07 12.93
N ALA A 31 -26.49 23.68 12.99
CA ALA A 31 -25.73 24.30 14.12
C ALA A 31 -24.97 23.49 15.24
N GLN A 32 -23.64 23.75 15.29
CA GLN A 32 -22.76 24.06 16.45
C GLN A 32 -22.45 23.04 17.60
N THR A 33 -21.18 22.60 17.71
CA THR A 33 -20.19 22.80 18.85
C THR A 33 -20.11 21.66 19.89
N THR A 34 -19.04 21.39 20.69
CA THR A 34 -17.79 22.11 21.10
C THR A 34 -16.66 21.14 21.56
N ALA A 35 -15.43 21.64 21.80
CA ALA A 35 -14.37 21.16 22.75
C ALA A 35 -13.61 19.80 22.54
N THR A 36 -12.29 19.77 22.23
CA THR A 36 -11.04 19.63 23.10
C THR A 36 -10.79 18.24 23.77
N LYS A 37 -9.58 17.73 24.10
CA LYS A 37 -8.23 18.35 24.38
C LYS A 37 -7.04 17.33 24.35
N GLN A 38 -5.82 17.81 24.02
CA GLN A 38 -4.47 17.54 24.66
C GLN A 38 -3.61 16.22 24.55
N THR A 39 -2.34 16.40 24.09
CA THR A 39 -1.00 15.91 24.63
C THR A 39 -0.59 14.42 24.78
N THR A 40 0.70 13.96 24.79
CA THR A 40 2.04 14.37 24.22
C THR A 40 3.15 13.29 24.44
N LYS A 41 4.26 13.38 23.67
CA LYS A 41 5.70 13.10 24.04
C LYS A 41 6.28 11.65 24.14
N THR A 42 7.34 11.43 23.36
CA THR A 42 8.56 10.58 23.53
C THR A 42 9.51 11.15 24.63
N PRO A 43 10.67 10.55 25.07
CA PRO A 43 11.72 9.86 24.26
C PRO A 43 12.70 8.81 24.93
N LYS A 44 13.71 8.36 24.12
CA LYS A 44 15.18 8.25 24.40
C LYS A 44 15.93 6.87 24.51
N LYS A 45 17.06 6.84 23.77
CA LYS A 45 18.34 6.04 23.78
C LYS A 45 19.05 5.95 25.17
N PRO A 46 20.23 5.26 25.39
CA PRO A 46 21.22 4.58 24.50
C PRO A 46 21.60 3.13 25.02
N ALA A 47 22.78 2.45 24.91
CA ALA A 47 24.15 2.67 24.34
C ALA A 47 24.97 1.34 24.16
N THR A 48 25.96 1.29 23.23
CA THR A 48 27.33 0.64 23.26
C THR A 48 27.53 -0.87 23.68
N ALA A 49 28.64 -1.61 23.42
CA ALA A 49 30.00 -1.33 22.88
C ALA A 49 30.70 -2.52 22.15
N GLU A 50 31.94 -2.25 21.72
CA GLU A 50 33.02 -2.94 20.96
C GLU A 50 33.55 -4.34 21.37
N SER A 51 34.18 -5.06 20.40
CA SER A 51 35.53 -5.73 20.45
C SER A 51 35.75 -6.60 19.19
N VAL A 52 36.68 -6.37 18.24
CA VAL A 52 38.17 -6.48 18.22
C VAL A 52 38.75 -7.93 18.21
N SER A 53 39.31 -8.38 17.06
CA SER A 53 40.64 -9.02 16.90
C SER A 53 40.86 -9.73 15.53
N SER A 54 42.13 -9.93 15.15
CA SER A 54 42.67 -10.74 14.01
C SER A 54 44.12 -11.13 14.37
N PRO A 55 44.77 -12.15 13.75
CA PRO A 55 45.42 -11.98 12.44
C PRO A 55 45.52 -13.26 11.57
N ASP A 56 46.38 -13.21 10.54
CA ASP A 56 46.53 -14.12 9.39
C ASP A 56 47.04 -15.56 9.66
N THR A 57 46.74 -16.49 8.72
CA THR A 57 47.78 -17.13 7.89
C THR A 57 47.20 -17.95 6.71
N ALA A 58 48.01 -18.13 5.67
CA ALA A 58 47.80 -18.94 4.46
C ALA A 58 49.07 -19.82 4.22
N PRO A 59 49.19 -20.77 3.25
CA PRO A 59 48.43 -20.89 1.99
C PRO A 59 48.16 -22.31 1.40
N LEU A 60 47.63 -22.32 0.16
CA LEU A 60 47.90 -23.24 -0.96
C LEU A 60 46.90 -24.35 -1.37
N ASN A 61 46.43 -24.23 -2.62
CA ASN A 61 45.98 -25.27 -3.59
C ASN A 61 45.05 -26.43 -3.20
N THR A 62 43.83 -26.42 -3.76
CA THR A 62 43.46 -27.38 -4.83
C THR A 62 42.31 -26.87 -5.71
N ALA A 63 42.19 -27.42 -6.92
CA ALA A 63 41.27 -26.97 -7.98
C ALA A 63 39.87 -27.65 -7.92
N PRO A 64 38.87 -27.26 -8.73
CA PRO A 64 37.50 -27.09 -8.24
C PRO A 64 36.61 -28.34 -8.34
N LYS A 65 35.78 -28.55 -7.31
CA LYS A 65 34.55 -29.36 -7.40
C LYS A 65 33.33 -28.44 -7.38
N THR A 66 32.52 -28.51 -8.43
CA THR A 66 31.35 -27.65 -8.65
C THR A 66 30.24 -27.95 -7.64
N GLN A 67 30.21 -27.22 -6.52
CA GLN A 67 29.05 -27.20 -5.63
C GLN A 67 27.96 -26.30 -6.24
N PRO A 68 26.66 -26.64 -6.07
CA PRO A 68 25.57 -25.74 -6.47
C PRO A 68 25.70 -24.44 -5.67
N LYS A 69 25.63 -23.29 -6.36
CA LYS A 69 25.74 -21.97 -5.70
C LYS A 69 24.65 -21.86 -4.63
N PRO A 70 24.98 -21.50 -3.37
CA PRO A 70 23.95 -21.14 -2.41
C PRO A 70 23.20 -19.92 -2.96
N ILE A 71 21.87 -20.00 -3.01
CA ILE A 71 21.03 -18.86 -3.36
C ILE A 71 21.30 -17.79 -2.29
N LYS A 72 21.94 -16.69 -2.69
CA LYS A 72 22.12 -15.53 -1.81
C LYS A 72 20.73 -15.05 -1.41
N LYS A 73 20.36 -15.23 -0.14
CA LYS A 73 19.29 -14.44 0.46
C LYS A 73 19.71 -12.99 0.31
N ALA A 74 19.00 -12.22 -0.51
CA ALA A 74 19.27 -10.80 -0.65
C ALA A 74 19.06 -10.14 0.72
N GLU A 75 20.04 -9.35 1.16
CA GLU A 75 19.94 -8.53 2.37
C GLU A 75 18.65 -7.69 2.29
N PRO A 76 17.79 -7.67 3.32
CA PRO A 76 16.43 -7.15 3.20
C PRO A 76 16.38 -5.65 2.90
N GLU A 77 17.45 -4.89 3.22
CA GLU A 77 17.58 -3.49 2.86
C GLU A 77 17.78 -3.27 1.36
N ASN A 78 18.56 -4.14 0.69
CA ASN A 78 18.87 -4.01 -0.74
C ASN A 78 17.59 -4.15 -1.60
N VAL A 79 16.76 -5.16 -1.30
CA VAL A 79 15.47 -5.39 -1.99
C VAL A 79 14.51 -4.20 -1.83
N ARG A 80 14.59 -3.48 -0.70
CA ARG A 80 13.78 -2.27 -0.48
C ARG A 80 14.32 -1.07 -1.27
N GLN A 81 15.64 -0.90 -1.29
CA GLN A 81 16.28 0.17 -2.08
C GLN A 81 16.00 0.00 -3.58
N GLU A 82 16.22 -1.20 -4.13
CA GLU A 82 15.88 -1.58 -5.51
C GLU A 82 14.41 -1.28 -5.84
N ASN A 83 13.50 -1.49 -4.90
CA ASN A 83 12.09 -1.14 -5.09
C ASN A 83 11.86 0.37 -5.10
N ILE A 84 12.44 1.13 -4.17
CA ILE A 84 12.34 2.61 -4.13
C ILE A 84 12.86 3.22 -5.43
N ASP A 85 14.03 2.79 -5.90
CA ASP A 85 14.65 3.31 -7.13
C ASP A 85 13.79 3.01 -8.37
N ARG A 86 13.17 1.83 -8.42
CA ARG A 86 12.22 1.48 -9.50
C ARG A 86 10.90 2.24 -9.40
N VAL A 87 10.35 2.48 -8.19
CA VAL A 87 9.17 3.35 -7.99
C VAL A 87 9.49 4.78 -8.43
N LYS A 88 10.71 5.29 -8.19
CA LYS A 88 11.16 6.61 -8.64
C LYS A 88 11.26 6.71 -10.15
N ALA A 89 11.90 5.74 -10.81
CA ALA A 89 11.98 5.71 -12.27
C ALA A 89 10.59 5.67 -12.94
N LEU A 90 9.63 4.94 -12.36
CA LEU A 90 8.25 4.89 -12.84
C LEU A 90 7.47 6.18 -12.52
N TYR A 91 7.68 6.80 -11.35
CA TYR A 91 7.09 8.09 -10.97
C TYR A 91 7.47 9.21 -11.94
N GLU A 92 8.74 9.29 -12.33
CA GLU A 92 9.25 10.23 -13.33
C GLU A 92 8.67 9.92 -14.72
N LYS A 93 8.73 8.65 -15.15
CA LYS A 93 8.26 8.23 -16.48
C LYS A 93 6.75 8.41 -16.70
N LEU A 94 5.94 8.07 -15.70
CA LEU A 94 4.48 8.24 -15.71
C LEU A 94 4.03 9.67 -15.39
N LYS A 95 4.98 10.60 -15.20
CA LYS A 95 4.77 12.03 -14.92
C LYS A 95 3.91 12.33 -13.69
N ILE A 96 4.00 11.48 -12.66
CA ILE A 96 3.23 11.62 -11.41
C ILE A 96 3.57 12.94 -10.68
N PHE A 97 4.77 13.49 -10.93
CA PHE A 97 5.19 14.82 -10.47
C PHE A 97 4.24 15.96 -10.91
N GLU A 98 3.52 15.82 -12.03
CA GLU A 98 2.53 16.83 -12.48
C GLU A 98 1.31 16.96 -11.53
N LYS A 99 1.17 16.06 -10.55
CA LYS A 99 0.10 16.05 -9.55
C LYS A 99 0.61 15.91 -8.11
N SER A 100 1.85 15.44 -7.92
CA SER A 100 2.54 15.30 -6.63
C SER A 100 4.03 15.66 -6.82
N PRO A 101 4.43 16.95 -6.79
CA PRO A 101 5.73 17.41 -7.29
C PRO A 101 6.97 16.80 -6.63
N ASP A 102 6.92 16.57 -5.31
CA ASP A 102 7.99 15.85 -4.60
C ASP A 102 7.71 14.34 -4.61
N PHE A 103 8.75 13.54 -4.82
CA PHE A 103 8.65 12.08 -4.82
C PHE A 103 8.08 11.54 -3.50
N ASP A 104 8.59 12.01 -2.36
CA ASP A 104 8.22 11.49 -1.04
C ASP A 104 6.73 11.70 -0.71
N ASN A 105 6.08 12.70 -1.31
CA ASN A 105 4.66 12.99 -1.09
C ASN A 105 3.76 11.80 -1.48
N ILE A 106 4.17 10.97 -2.45
CA ILE A 106 3.38 9.80 -2.84
C ILE A 106 3.23 8.81 -1.68
N PHE A 107 4.19 8.76 -0.75
CA PHE A 107 4.13 7.87 0.40
C PHE A 107 3.28 8.41 1.56
N TYR A 108 2.89 9.69 1.57
CA TYR A 108 1.92 10.20 2.55
C TYR A 108 0.48 9.76 2.27
N TYR A 109 0.16 9.37 1.03
CA TYR A 109 -1.17 8.84 0.69
C TYR A 109 -1.51 7.58 1.52
N LYS A 110 -2.78 7.44 1.91
CA LYS A 110 -3.24 6.33 2.76
C LYS A 110 -3.43 5.04 1.95
N ALA A 111 -3.82 5.17 0.69
CA ALA A 111 -3.95 4.09 -0.28
C ALA A 111 -3.77 4.64 -1.71
N MET A 112 -3.45 3.76 -2.65
CA MET A 112 -3.40 4.04 -4.08
C MET A 112 -4.14 2.93 -4.83
N ASN A 113 -5.01 3.34 -5.76
CA ASN A 113 -5.88 2.48 -6.54
C ASN A 113 -5.70 2.75 -8.03
N LEU A 114 -5.94 1.72 -8.85
CA LEU A 114 -5.98 1.81 -10.29
C LEU A 114 -7.43 1.69 -10.76
N SER A 115 -7.84 2.57 -11.68
CA SER A 115 -9.06 2.45 -12.46
C SER A 115 -8.73 1.89 -13.85
N GLY A 116 -9.71 1.28 -14.52
CA GLY A 116 -9.60 0.79 -15.90
C GLY A 116 -8.90 -0.56 -16.08
N ILE A 117 -8.12 -1.01 -15.09
CA ILE A 117 -7.43 -2.31 -15.09
C ILE A 117 -7.70 -3.02 -13.77
N GLY A 118 -7.87 -4.34 -13.81
CA GLY A 118 -7.96 -5.19 -12.62
C GLY A 118 -6.61 -5.42 -11.91
N LEU A 119 -6.67 -5.56 -10.58
CA LEU A 119 -5.50 -5.68 -9.69
C LEU A 119 -5.68 -6.76 -8.60
N LYS A 120 -6.74 -7.57 -8.68
CA LYS A 120 -6.91 -8.74 -7.83
C LYS A 120 -6.42 -9.99 -8.55
N GLU A 121 -6.44 -11.15 -7.89
CA GLU A 121 -6.05 -12.40 -8.53
C GLU A 121 -7.09 -12.89 -9.57
N GLU A 122 -8.39 -12.61 -9.37
CA GLU A 122 -9.42 -13.01 -10.34
C GLU A 122 -9.50 -12.12 -11.60
N ASP A 123 -8.94 -10.90 -11.55
CA ASP A 123 -9.02 -9.90 -12.63
C ASP A 123 -7.66 -9.29 -13.02
N PHE A 124 -6.55 -9.93 -12.66
CA PHE A 124 -5.21 -9.34 -12.78
C PHE A 124 -4.88 -8.89 -14.21
N ALA A 125 -4.46 -7.63 -14.34
CA ALA A 125 -4.14 -6.97 -15.61
C ALA A 125 -5.28 -6.90 -16.65
N GLN A 126 -6.49 -7.40 -16.33
CA GLN A 126 -7.62 -7.37 -17.26
C GLN A 126 -8.09 -5.94 -17.50
N VAL A 127 -8.13 -5.56 -18.78
CA VAL A 127 -8.68 -4.28 -19.24
C VAL A 127 -10.20 -4.27 -19.06
N ARG A 128 -10.72 -3.19 -18.45
CA ARG A 128 -12.15 -2.98 -18.28
C ARG A 128 -12.68 -2.05 -19.38
N GLU A 129 -13.42 -2.62 -20.32
CA GLU A 129 -13.98 -1.89 -21.46
C GLU A 129 -14.83 -0.67 -21.06
N GLY A 130 -14.77 0.37 -21.86
CA GLY A 130 -15.44 1.65 -21.63
C GLY A 130 -14.90 2.44 -20.43
N LYS A 131 -13.82 1.99 -19.78
CA LYS A 131 -13.19 2.69 -18.64
C LYS A 131 -11.90 3.39 -19.02
N TYR A 132 -11.58 4.42 -18.25
CA TYR A 132 -10.32 5.14 -18.34
C TYR A 132 -9.31 4.61 -17.33
N ILE A 133 -8.05 4.51 -17.77
CA ILE A 133 -6.92 4.14 -16.91
C ILE A 133 -6.51 5.37 -16.11
N GLN A 134 -6.56 5.25 -14.80
CA GLN A 134 -6.32 6.36 -13.88
C GLN A 134 -5.71 5.86 -12.57
N ILE A 135 -4.62 6.48 -12.14
CA ILE A 135 -4.04 6.27 -10.81
C ILE A 135 -4.70 7.24 -9.84
N ILE A 136 -5.30 6.71 -8.77
CA ILE A 136 -6.06 7.48 -7.78
C ILE A 136 -5.47 7.24 -6.39
N ALA A 137 -4.94 8.30 -5.78
CA ALA A 137 -4.52 8.31 -4.38
C ALA A 137 -5.69 8.67 -3.44
N ILE A 138 -5.59 8.25 -2.19
CA ILE A 138 -6.56 8.59 -1.13
C ILE A 138 -5.84 9.31 0.03
N THR A 139 -6.29 10.52 0.36
CA THR A 139 -5.88 11.26 1.57
C THR A 139 -6.96 11.21 2.65
N TYR A 140 -6.56 11.53 3.89
CA TYR A 140 -7.47 11.83 5.00
C TYR A 140 -7.31 13.27 5.44
N GLU A 141 -8.04 14.18 4.78
CA GLU A 141 -8.17 15.56 5.24
C GLU A 141 -9.18 15.63 6.41
N PRO A 142 -8.90 16.43 7.45
CA PRO A 142 -9.89 16.75 8.46
C PRO A 142 -10.95 17.69 7.86
N ASP A 143 -12.22 17.30 7.97
CA ASP A 143 -13.35 18.18 7.66
C ASP A 143 -13.37 19.39 8.62
N LYS A 144 -14.18 20.41 8.31
CA LYS A 144 -14.36 21.62 9.16
C LYS A 144 -14.79 21.31 10.60
N ASN A 145 -15.28 20.09 10.85
CA ASN A 145 -15.66 19.56 12.16
C ASN A 145 -14.66 18.53 12.73
N GLY A 146 -13.41 18.49 12.25
CA GLY A 146 -12.34 17.61 12.73
C GLY A 146 -12.46 16.12 12.35
N LYS A 147 -13.61 15.69 11.79
CA LYS A 147 -13.80 14.32 11.29
C LYS A 147 -12.96 14.09 10.03
N LYS A 148 -12.07 13.10 10.06
CA LYS A 148 -11.29 12.68 8.89
C LYS A 148 -12.22 12.14 7.81
N LYS A 149 -12.15 12.68 6.59
CA LYS A 149 -12.88 12.18 5.41
C LYS A 149 -11.88 11.66 4.38
N ALA A 150 -12.24 10.58 3.70
CA ALA A 150 -11.52 10.12 2.52
C ALA A 150 -11.70 11.12 1.37
N LYS A 151 -10.59 11.49 0.72
CA LYS A 151 -10.58 12.34 -0.47
C LYS A 151 -9.74 11.67 -1.55
N ASN A 152 -10.32 11.53 -2.74
CA ASN A 152 -9.65 10.94 -3.90
C ASN A 152 -8.88 12.03 -4.64
N ILE A 153 -7.63 11.74 -5.02
CA ILE A 153 -6.76 12.62 -5.78
C ILE A 153 -6.30 11.87 -7.04
N SER A 154 -6.52 12.45 -8.21
CA SER A 154 -6.03 11.90 -9.48
C SER A 154 -4.53 12.18 -9.61
N LEU A 155 -3.70 11.14 -9.64
CA LEU A 155 -2.25 11.25 -9.85
C LEU A 155 -1.84 11.20 -11.32
N GLY A 156 -2.60 10.47 -12.14
CA GLY A 156 -2.39 10.36 -13.58
C GLY A 156 -3.62 9.79 -14.27
N TYR A 157 -3.88 10.24 -15.49
CA TYR A 157 -4.98 9.82 -16.35
C TYR A 157 -4.40 9.53 -17.73
N PHE A 158 -4.60 8.31 -18.22
CA PHE A 158 -3.81 7.76 -19.33
C PHE A 158 -4.66 7.42 -20.56
N GLY A 159 -5.94 7.81 -20.60
CA GLY A 159 -6.85 7.51 -21.70
C GLY A 159 -7.66 6.22 -21.50
N LYS A 160 -8.34 5.76 -22.56
CA LYS A 160 -9.21 4.57 -22.50
C LYS A 160 -8.38 3.29 -22.34
N ALA A 161 -8.92 2.32 -21.62
CA ALA A 161 -8.22 1.07 -21.34
C ALA A 161 -8.00 0.17 -22.56
N GLU A 162 -8.92 0.20 -23.54
CA GLU A 162 -8.72 -0.48 -24.83
C GLU A 162 -7.54 0.11 -25.60
N THR A 163 -7.53 1.45 -25.80
CA THR A 163 -6.68 2.13 -26.78
C THR A 163 -5.28 2.47 -26.28
N LEU A 164 -4.94 2.13 -25.03
CA LEU A 164 -3.60 2.39 -24.49
C LEU A 164 -2.62 1.30 -24.94
N ASP A 165 -1.34 1.66 -25.09
CA ASP A 165 -0.24 0.74 -25.28
C ASP A 165 -0.09 -0.22 -24.09
N GLU A 166 0.16 -1.51 -24.36
CA GLU A 166 0.30 -2.56 -23.35
C GLU A 166 1.53 -2.36 -22.45
N LYS A 167 2.63 -1.87 -23.02
CA LYS A 167 3.82 -1.56 -22.22
C LYS A 167 3.53 -0.45 -21.22
N LEU A 168 2.81 0.59 -21.62
CA LEU A 168 2.35 1.64 -20.72
C LEU A 168 1.32 1.14 -19.68
N LYS A 169 0.40 0.22 -20.04
CA LYS A 169 -0.49 -0.46 -19.06
C LYS A 169 0.36 -1.17 -17.99
N ASN A 170 1.36 -1.94 -18.40
CA ASN A 170 2.22 -2.72 -17.51
C ASN A 170 3.05 -1.81 -16.59
N GLU A 171 3.59 -0.70 -17.09
CA GLU A 171 4.34 0.28 -16.28
C GLU A 171 3.43 0.98 -15.24
N ILE A 172 2.16 1.25 -15.58
CA ILE A 172 1.14 1.78 -14.65
C ILE A 172 0.78 0.75 -13.56
N ILE A 173 0.61 -0.52 -13.94
CA ILE A 173 0.37 -1.62 -12.99
C ILE A 173 1.57 -1.78 -12.04
N GLU A 174 2.78 -1.86 -12.59
CA GLU A 174 4.02 -2.00 -11.82
C GLU A 174 4.19 -0.87 -10.81
N PHE A 175 3.94 0.38 -11.20
CA PHE A 175 4.03 1.53 -10.29
C PHE A 175 3.09 1.39 -9.09
N VAL A 176 1.81 1.06 -9.34
CA VAL A 176 0.82 0.91 -8.25
C VAL A 176 1.15 -0.29 -7.36
N LEU A 177 1.63 -1.40 -7.92
CA LEU A 177 2.02 -2.58 -7.15
C LEU A 177 3.28 -2.36 -6.32
N ARG A 178 4.33 -1.74 -6.88
CA ARG A 178 5.57 -1.42 -6.16
C ARG A 178 5.37 -0.33 -5.09
N TRP A 179 4.51 0.66 -5.35
CA TRP A 179 4.08 1.60 -4.32
C TRP A 179 3.34 0.89 -3.19
N ARG A 180 2.42 -0.04 -3.52
CA ARG A 180 1.71 -0.84 -2.51
C ARG A 180 2.67 -1.74 -1.73
N TYR A 181 3.67 -2.34 -2.37
CA TYR A 181 4.73 -3.12 -1.71
C TYR A 181 5.53 -2.26 -0.73
N GLU A 182 5.97 -1.06 -1.11
CA GLU A 182 6.66 -0.15 -0.20
C GLU A 182 5.75 0.31 0.95
N LYS A 183 4.51 0.70 0.64
CA LYS A 183 3.52 1.12 1.64
C LYS A 183 3.17 -0.02 2.61
N ALA A 184 3.24 -1.25 2.13
CA ALA A 184 3.05 -2.48 2.89
C ALA A 184 4.38 -3.17 3.26
N PHE A 185 5.53 -2.49 3.21
CA PHE A 185 6.76 -3.01 3.83
C PHE A 185 6.63 -3.01 5.38
N GLN A 186 5.55 -2.41 5.88
CA GLN A 186 5.01 -2.58 7.24
C GLN A 186 4.28 -3.93 7.46
N ASN A 187 4.09 -4.77 6.42
CA ASN A 187 3.46 -6.10 6.40
C ASN A 187 3.91 -6.91 5.16
N VAL A 188 5.16 -7.39 5.19
CA VAL A 188 6.00 -7.67 4.00
C VAL A 188 5.53 -8.82 3.08
N GLU A 189 4.83 -9.84 3.57
CA GLU A 189 4.78 -11.16 2.89
C GLU A 189 3.89 -11.21 1.64
N HIS A 190 2.68 -10.64 1.69
CA HIS A 190 1.68 -10.78 0.61
C HIS A 190 2.15 -10.29 -0.77
N TYR A 191 2.99 -9.25 -0.81
CA TYR A 191 3.38 -8.59 -2.05
C TYR A 191 4.53 -9.29 -2.80
N LYS A 192 5.37 -10.08 -2.11
CA LYS A 192 6.46 -10.82 -2.75
C LYS A 192 5.91 -11.83 -3.76
N ALA A 193 4.88 -12.57 -3.37
CA ALA A 193 4.18 -13.54 -4.22
C ALA A 193 3.39 -12.92 -5.39
N LEU A 194 3.21 -11.59 -5.41
CA LEU A 194 2.61 -10.87 -6.55
C LEU A 194 3.68 -10.32 -7.50
N ILE A 195 4.85 -9.93 -7.00
CA ILE A 195 5.99 -9.49 -7.81
C ILE A 195 6.62 -10.69 -8.55
N GLU A 196 6.76 -11.83 -7.87
CA GLU A 196 7.29 -13.07 -8.45
C GLU A 196 6.45 -13.59 -9.64
N LYS A 197 5.14 -13.29 -9.68
CA LYS A 197 4.25 -13.58 -10.82
C LYS A 197 4.47 -12.68 -12.04
N ILE A 198 5.21 -11.57 -11.92
CA ILE A 198 5.46 -10.62 -13.00
C ILE A 198 6.78 -10.93 -13.72
N ASP A 199 7.79 -11.42 -12.99
CA ASP A 199 9.11 -11.78 -13.54
C ASP A 199 9.13 -13.14 -14.27
N ILE A 200 8.01 -13.89 -14.25
CA ILE A 200 7.83 -15.13 -15.03
C ILE A 200 7.16 -14.79 -16.38
N PRO A 201 7.88 -14.78 -17.51
CA PRO A 201 7.26 -14.61 -18.82
C PRO A 201 6.41 -15.84 -19.17
N THR A 202 5.16 -15.61 -19.58
CA THR A 202 4.17 -16.65 -19.94
C THR A 202 4.48 -17.32 -21.30
N ASN A 203 5.65 -17.94 -21.42
CA ASN A 203 6.16 -18.45 -22.70
C ASN A 203 6.83 -19.85 -22.60
N THR A 204 6.40 -20.66 -21.64
CA THR A 204 6.74 -22.10 -21.53
C THR A 204 5.52 -22.92 -21.11
N LEU A 205 4.50 -22.97 -21.98
CA LEU A 205 3.40 -23.95 -21.93
C LEU A 205 3.02 -24.37 -23.36
N PHE A 206 3.90 -25.17 -23.95
CA PHE A 206 3.70 -26.04 -25.11
C PHE A 206 4.22 -27.42 -24.73
#